data_AF-A0A3D5VEC5-F1
#
_entry.id   AF-A0A3D5VEC5-F1
#
_cell.length_a   1.000
_cell.length_b   1.000
_cell.length_c   1.000
_cell.angle_alpha   90.00
_cell.angle_beta   90.00
_cell.angle_gamma   90.00
#
_symmetry.space_group_name_H-M   'P 1'
#
loop_
_entity.id
_entity.type
_entity.pdbx_description
1 polymer ?
#
loop_
_entity_poly.entity_id
_entity_poly.type
_entity_poly.pdbx_seq_one_letter_code
_entity_poly.pdbx_strand_id
1 'polypeptide(L)'
;MKNGESKTGDEMRDKLIEYFQILAAIDSPSGKERELADKLAVVLRGLGFSLRRDSLGSIIAARGQGEPLLLCCHMDTVESTAGLELKIEGDYIRSDGSTIL
;
A
#
# COMPACT_ATOMS: atom_id res chain seq x y z
N MET A 1 25.12 26.55 13.80
CA MET A 1 23.71 26.66 13.34
C MET A 1 23.46 25.49 12.41
N LYS A 2 22.83 24.41 12.90
CA LYS A 2 22.42 23.29 12.03
C LYS A 2 20.99 23.57 11.60
N ASN A 3 20.81 23.73 10.28
CA ASN A 3 19.53 23.98 9.66
C ASN A 3 18.57 22.84 10.04
N GLY A 4 17.37 23.20 10.49
CA GLY A 4 16.31 22.25 10.82
C GLY A 4 15.80 21.61 9.55
N GLU A 5 16.28 20.42 9.23
CA GLU A 5 15.60 19.52 8.31
C GLU A 5 14.29 19.06 8.95
N SER A 6 13.24 19.09 8.14
CA SER A 6 11.86 18.85 8.54
C SER A 6 11.65 17.38 8.94
N LYS A 7 11.64 17.10 10.25
CA LYS A 7 11.31 15.78 10.84
C LYS A 7 10.06 15.10 10.25
N THR A 8 9.10 15.88 9.78
CA THR A 8 7.82 15.40 9.25
C THR A 8 7.95 14.68 7.91
N GLY A 9 8.93 15.04 7.08
CA GLY A 9 9.11 14.46 5.74
C GLY A 9 9.64 13.03 5.82
N ASP A 10 10.64 12.81 6.67
CA ASP A 10 11.25 11.51 6.90
C ASP A 10 10.25 10.55 7.55
N GLU A 11 9.46 11.02 8.52
CA GLU A 11 8.39 10.22 9.15
C GLU A 11 7.31 9.77 8.16
N MET A 12 6.97 10.61 7.17
CA MET A 12 6.02 10.24 6.12
C MET A 12 6.62 9.22 5.16
N ARG A 13 7.88 9.40 4.77
CA ARG A 13 8.61 8.47 3.92
C ARG A 13 8.66 7.08 4.57
N ASP A 14 9.04 7.01 5.84
CA ASP A 14 9.16 5.74 6.57
C ASP A 14 7.81 5.02 6.66
N LYS A 15 6.72 5.75 6.92
CA LYS A 15 5.36 5.17 6.90
C LYS A 15 4.95 4.65 5.53
N LEU A 16 5.30 5.36 4.45
CA LEU A 16 5.00 4.90 3.10
C LEU A 16 5.78 3.63 2.76
N ILE A 17 7.05 3.55 3.16
CA ILE A 17 7.87 2.35 2.99
C ILE A 17 7.28 1.18 3.79
N GLU A 18 6.89 1.41 5.04
CA GLU A 18 6.25 0.39 5.89
C GLU A 18 4.97 -0.14 5.25
N TYR A 19 4.07 0.75 4.78
CA TYR A 19 2.85 0.33 4.10
C TYR A 19 3.13 -0.43 2.82
N PHE A 20 4.10 0.02 2.02
CA PHE A 20 4.49 -0.69 0.80
C PHE A 20 4.98 -2.10 1.13
N GLN A 21 5.90 -2.25 2.09
CA GLN A 21 6.42 -3.57 2.47
C GLN A 21 5.33 -4.51 2.99
N ILE A 22 4.42 -4.01 3.83
CA ILE A 22 3.32 -4.80 4.38
C ILE A 22 2.36 -5.26 3.27
N LEU A 23 2.03 -4.38 2.33
CA LEU A 23 1.04 -4.66 1.29
C LEU A 23 1.62 -5.50 0.16
N ALA A 24 2.83 -5.18 -0.32
CA ALA A 24 3.49 -5.90 -1.41
C ALA A 24 3.90 -7.33 -1.01
N ALA A 25 4.12 -7.61 0.27
CA ALA A 25 4.38 -8.97 0.76
C ALA A 25 3.18 -9.91 0.67
N ILE A 26 1.97 -9.41 0.38
CA ILE A 26 0.77 -10.21 0.20
C ILE A 26 0.65 -10.56 -1.29
N ASP A 27 0.70 -11.85 -1.61
CA ASP A 27 0.49 -12.35 -2.96
C ASP A 27 -0.93 -12.00 -3.45
N SER A 28 -1.03 -11.27 -4.58
CA SER A 28 -2.30 -10.78 -5.10
C SER A 28 -2.40 -10.83 -6.63
N PRO A 29 -2.11 -11.95 -7.32
CA PRO A 29 -2.32 -12.01 -8.76
C PRO A 29 -3.79 -11.79 -9.11
N SER A 30 -4.08 -11.32 -10.32
CA SER A 30 -5.45 -11.00 -10.75
C SER A 30 -6.44 -12.12 -10.43
N GLY A 31 -7.53 -11.78 -9.74
CA GLY A 31 -8.56 -12.69 -9.24
C GLY A 31 -8.29 -13.31 -7.85
N LYS A 32 -7.15 -13.02 -7.21
CA LYS A 32 -6.78 -13.51 -5.86
C LYS A 32 -6.49 -12.40 -4.86
N GLU A 33 -7.06 -11.21 -5.05
CA GLU A 33 -6.74 -9.99 -4.30
C GLU A 33 -7.37 -9.94 -2.89
N ARG A 34 -8.16 -10.95 -2.51
CA ARG A 34 -8.99 -10.91 -1.30
C ARG A 34 -8.20 -10.62 -0.03
N GLU A 35 -7.06 -11.30 0.16
CA GLU A 35 -6.23 -11.11 1.35
C GLU A 35 -5.68 -9.69 1.45
N LEU A 36 -5.16 -9.17 0.32
CA LEU A 36 -4.68 -7.79 0.23
C LEU A 36 -5.81 -6.79 0.48
N ALA A 37 -6.99 -7.02 -0.06
CA ALA A 37 -8.18 -6.21 0.18
C ALA A 37 -8.59 -6.22 1.67
N ASP A 38 -8.48 -7.35 2.35
CA ASP A 38 -8.74 -7.50 3.79
C ASP A 38 -7.72 -6.68 4.61
N LYS A 39 -6.44 -6.75 4.26
CA LYS A 39 -5.39 -5.95 4.92
C LYS A 39 -5.60 -4.44 4.71
N LEU A 40 -5.86 -4.02 3.47
CA LEU A 40 -6.15 -2.63 3.13
C LEU A 40 -7.36 -2.09 3.89
N ALA A 41 -8.40 -2.89 4.06
CA ALA A 41 -9.58 -2.48 4.80
C ALA A 41 -9.28 -2.17 6.27
N VAL A 42 -8.40 -2.96 6.91
CA VAL A 42 -7.94 -2.71 8.29
C VAL A 42 -7.15 -1.41 8.36
N VAL A 43 -6.19 -1.21 7.45
CA VAL A 43 -5.36 0.00 7.40
C VAL A 43 -6.22 1.25 7.22
N LEU A 44 -7.10 1.26 6.22
CA LEU A 44 -7.95 2.42 5.91
C LEU A 44 -8.92 2.75 7.04
N ARG A 45 -9.51 1.74 7.69
CA ARG A 45 -10.35 1.95 8.88
C ARG A 45 -9.56 2.54 10.03
N GLY A 46 -8.34 2.06 10.28
CA GLY A 46 -7.42 2.61 11.29
C GLY A 46 -7.07 4.09 11.02
N LEU A 47 -7.04 4.49 9.75
CA LEU A 47 -6.86 5.89 9.32
C LEU A 47 -8.17 6.72 9.33
N GLY A 48 -9.28 6.16 9.77
CA GLY A 48 -10.57 6.86 9.91
C GLY A 48 -11.36 6.99 8.60
N PHE A 49 -11.11 6.13 7.60
CA PHE A 49 -11.95 6.05 6.42
C PHE A 49 -13.20 5.20 6.68
N SER A 50 -14.32 5.64 6.11
CA SER A 50 -15.47 4.76 5.87
C SER A 50 -15.19 3.91 4.64
N LEU A 51 -15.67 2.66 4.63
CA LEU A 51 -15.29 1.70 3.61
C LEU A 51 -16.44 0.80 3.22
N ARG A 52 -16.62 0.60 1.92
CA ARG A 52 -17.48 -0.45 1.34
C ARG A 52 -16.70 -1.24 0.28
N ARG A 53 -17.16 -2.47 0.01
CA ARG A 53 -16.71 -3.27 -1.13
C ARG A 53 -17.80 -3.35 -2.17
N ASP A 54 -17.44 -3.30 -3.43
CA ASP A 54 -18.35 -3.62 -4.52
C ASP A 54 -18.44 -5.14 -4.75
N SER A 55 -19.23 -5.54 -5.74
CA SER A 55 -19.42 -6.96 -6.10
C SER A 55 -18.18 -7.62 -6.71
N LEU A 56 -17.19 -6.83 -7.15
CA LEU A 56 -15.94 -7.32 -7.73
C LEU A 56 -14.81 -7.37 -6.69
N GLY A 57 -15.05 -6.91 -5.47
CA GLY A 57 -14.08 -6.90 -4.38
C GLY A 57 -13.27 -5.60 -4.28
N SER A 58 -13.54 -4.60 -5.13
CA SER A 58 -12.85 -3.30 -5.08
C SER A 58 -13.16 -2.59 -3.77
N ILE A 59 -12.15 -1.93 -3.20
CA ILE A 59 -12.30 -1.10 -2.00
C ILE A 59 -12.70 0.31 -2.41
N ILE A 60 -13.85 0.78 -1.92
CA ILE A 60 -14.26 2.18 -2.04
C ILE A 60 -14.20 2.80 -0.65
N ALA A 61 -13.21 3.65 -0.43
CA ALA A 61 -12.96 4.32 0.85
C ALA A 61 -13.16 5.84 0.72
N ALA A 62 -13.80 6.44 1.72
CA ALA A 62 -14.07 7.87 1.76
C ALA A 62 -13.89 8.45 3.17
N ARG A 63 -13.34 9.66 3.23
CA ARG A 63 -13.15 10.46 4.45
C ARG A 63 -13.20 11.94 4.11
N GLY A 64 -13.69 12.76 5.04
CA GLY A 64 -13.77 14.22 4.88
C GLY A 64 -15.11 14.69 4.30
N GLN A 65 -15.17 15.98 3.97
CA GLN A 65 -16.34 16.68 3.41
C GLN A 65 -15.83 17.74 2.41
N GLY A 66 -16.65 18.12 1.43
CA GLY A 66 -16.32 19.14 0.42
C GLY A 66 -16.12 18.57 -0.98
N GLU A 67 -15.38 19.28 -1.82
CA GLU A 67 -15.08 18.86 -3.19
C GLU A 67 -14.27 17.55 -3.19
N PRO A 68 -14.74 16.47 -3.83
CA PRO A 68 -14.10 15.17 -3.74
C PRO A 68 -12.80 15.12 -4.56
N LEU A 69 -11.74 14.57 -3.96
CA LEU A 69 -10.55 14.13 -4.66
C LEU A 69 -10.57 12.60 -4.77
N LEU A 70 -10.37 12.06 -5.97
CA LEU A 70 -10.28 10.62 -6.21
C LEU A 70 -8.83 10.19 -6.37
N LEU A 71 -8.39 9.23 -5.55
CA LEU A 71 -7.19 8.44 -5.77
C LEU A 71 -7.61 7.03 -6.17
N CYS A 72 -7.01 6.50 -7.23
CA CYS A 72 -7.34 5.19 -7.78
C CYS A 72 -6.05 4.41 -8.07
N CYS A 73 -6.03 3.15 -7.63
CA CYS A 73 -4.99 2.17 -7.93
C CYS A 73 -5.63 0.79 -8.03
N HIS A 74 -4.89 -0.17 -8.57
CA HIS A 74 -5.29 -1.57 -8.60
C HIS A 74 -4.50 -2.35 -7.52
N MET A 75 -5.07 -3.47 -7.07
CA MET A 75 -4.49 -4.33 -6.03
C MET A 75 -3.69 -5.49 -6.61
N ASP A 76 -3.96 -5.84 -7.86
CA ASP A 76 -3.46 -7.06 -8.46
C ASP A 76 -2.04 -6.92 -9.02
N THR A 77 -1.32 -8.04 -8.96
CA THR A 77 -0.04 -8.22 -9.64
C THR A 77 -0.23 -8.98 -10.95
N VAL A 78 0.72 -8.82 -11.89
CA VAL A 78 0.67 -9.51 -13.19
C VAL A 78 0.75 -11.03 -13.02
N GLU A 79 1.66 -11.49 -12.16
CA GLU A 79 1.83 -12.89 -11.78
C GLU A 79 1.95 -13.01 -10.26
N SER A 80 2.00 -14.24 -9.76
CA SER A 80 2.18 -14.47 -8.33
C SER A 80 3.54 -13.94 -7.85
N THR A 81 3.53 -13.33 -6.67
CA THR A 81 4.68 -12.83 -5.92
C THR A 81 4.87 -13.63 -4.64
N ALA A 82 4.33 -14.85 -4.56
CA ALA A 82 4.52 -15.73 -3.42
C ALA A 82 6.01 -15.95 -3.13
N GLY A 83 6.42 -15.68 -1.89
CA GLY A 83 7.83 -15.74 -1.49
C GLY A 83 8.63 -14.46 -1.78
N LEU A 84 7.99 -13.36 -2.19
CA LEU A 84 8.65 -12.07 -2.35
C LEU A 84 9.38 -11.64 -1.07
N GLU A 85 10.68 -11.39 -1.20
CA GLU A 85 11.50 -10.75 -0.17
C GLU A 85 11.89 -9.35 -0.60
N LEU A 86 11.40 -8.32 0.11
CA LEU A 86 11.75 -6.93 -0.14
C LEU A 86 12.96 -6.49 0.70
N LYS A 87 13.94 -5.88 0.04
CA LYS A 87 15.16 -5.33 0.65
C LYS A 87 15.26 -3.84 0.36
N ILE A 88 15.69 -3.07 1.36
CA ILE A 88 15.98 -1.64 1.22
C ILE A 88 17.48 -1.49 0.97
N GLU A 89 17.84 -0.97 -0.20
CA GLU A 89 19.22 -0.75 -0.62
C GLU A 89 19.40 0.72 -1.00
N GLY A 90 19.86 1.52 -0.02
CA GLY A 90 19.94 2.97 -0.17
C GLY A 90 18.56 3.60 -0.39
N ASP A 91 18.36 4.20 -1.56
CA ASP A 91 17.10 4.83 -1.94
C ASP A 91 16.12 3.90 -2.68
N TYR A 92 16.51 2.63 -2.88
CA TYR A 92 15.71 1.65 -3.61
C TYR A 92 15.09 0.61 -2.68
N ILE A 93 13.87 0.20 -2.99
CA ILE A 93 13.27 -1.05 -2.51
C ILE A 93 13.36 -2.05 -3.67
N ARG A 94 13.95 -3.21 -3.45
CA ARG A 94 14.18 -4.23 -4.48
C ARG A 94 13.76 -5.60 -3.98
N SER A 95 13.29 -6.46 -4.87
CA SER A 95 13.23 -7.90 -4.62
C SER A 95 14.62 -8.54 -4.76
N ASP A 96 14.71 -9.81 -4.42
CA ASP A 96 15.88 -10.65 -4.72
C ASP A 96 15.94 -11.14 -6.18
N GLY A 97 14.98 -10.73 -7.02
CA GLY A 97 14.86 -11.12 -8.43
C GLY A 97 14.22 -12.49 -8.66
N SER A 98 13.71 -13.15 -7.62
CA SER A 98 12.98 -14.43 -7.75
C SER A 98 11.51 -14.27 -8.18
N THR A 99 10.99 -13.04 -8.15
CA THR A 99 9.60 -12.72 -8.51
C THR A 99 9.53 -11.58 -9.54
N ILE A 100 8.33 -11.24 -10.00
CA ILE A 100 8.08 -10.20 -11.01
C ILE A 100 8.17 -8.75 -10.48
N LEU A 101 8.29 -8.55 -9.16
CA LEU A 101 8.41 -7.24 -8.50
C LEU A 101 9.84 -6.91 -8.12
#